data_AF-A0A6A4IAZ7-F1
#
_entry.id   AF-A0A6A4IAZ7-F1
#
_cell.length_a   1.000
_cell.length_b   1.000
_cell.length_c   1.000
_cell.angle_alpha   90.00
_cell.angle_beta   90.00
_cell.angle_gamma   90.00
#
_symmetry.space_group_name_H-M   'P 1'
#
loop_
_entity.id
_entity.type
_entity.pdbx_description
1 polymer ?
#
loop_
_entity_poly.entity_id
_entity_poly.type
_entity_poly.pdbx_seq_one_letter_code
_entity_poly.pdbx_strand_id
1 'polypeptide(L)'
;MFPLDPLFSAEAITDSQASFQTREGDFRSRVANRDNRRCVMTEEDKKVCDAAHMVSFKKGASYMRAFSSGRTRGQIIIDDINDTRNGILVRKDKRIELGKNLAILKTPNFALNASDIIATANSNDELYITHHFDEKETTTHIIGSRSTTYGSNRCIRVPDDKSDWPPDFLFDAMYASAVLFHFRAQETGSWREKFYPAAKTSQQVEFDKLKAEEALKKANADAGAATCDEWAAQRTAQRNGGDSDSWKEWACEQLLFWPYRNLSPSRLEMLSQAHQKQASVKKVSNWLDRDQRRV
;
A
#
# COMPACT_ATOMS: atom_id res chain seq x y z
N MET A 1 -3.51 -5.55 -21.36
CA MET A 1 -4.13 -4.81 -20.24
C MET A 1 -3.38 -5.18 -18.97
N PHE A 2 -2.76 -4.22 -18.28
CA PHE A 2 -1.99 -4.47 -17.06
C PHE A 2 -2.96 -4.67 -15.88
N PRO A 3 -3.00 -5.86 -15.22
CA PRO A 3 -3.95 -6.11 -14.15
C PRO A 3 -3.83 -5.10 -12.99
N LEU A 4 -4.94 -4.82 -12.32
CA LEU A 4 -4.96 -3.90 -11.17
C LEU A 4 -4.36 -4.58 -9.94
N ASP A 5 -3.52 -3.84 -9.24
CA ASP A 5 -2.91 -4.24 -7.96
C ASP A 5 -3.79 -3.72 -6.82
N PRO A 6 -4.45 -4.56 -6.00
CA PRO A 6 -5.25 -4.10 -4.86
C PRO A 6 -4.40 -3.45 -3.75
N LEU A 7 -3.07 -3.54 -3.81
CA LEU A 7 -2.13 -2.81 -2.96
C LEU A 7 -1.45 -1.67 -3.71
N PHE A 8 -2.09 -1.13 -4.75
CA PHE A 8 -1.59 -0.02 -5.55
C PHE A 8 -1.26 1.20 -4.70
N SER A 9 -2.19 1.58 -3.82
CA SER A 9 -2.03 2.68 -2.86
C SER A 9 -1.99 2.23 -1.40
N ALA A 10 -2.30 0.94 -1.12
CA ALA A 10 -2.42 0.40 0.23
C ALA A 10 -1.05 0.08 0.83
N GLU A 11 -0.23 1.11 1.02
CA GLU A 11 0.91 1.16 1.93
C GLU A 11 1.44 2.60 1.95
N ALA A 12 0.56 3.56 2.27
CA ALA A 12 0.93 4.92 2.65
C ALA A 12 1.59 4.92 4.04
N ILE A 13 2.68 4.16 4.21
CA ILE A 13 3.57 4.31 5.35
C ILE A 13 4.62 5.35 4.97
N THR A 14 4.81 6.26 5.91
CA THR A 14 5.89 7.24 6.01
C THR A 14 7.25 6.70 5.60
N ASP A 15 7.95 7.48 4.78
CA ASP A 15 9.39 7.34 4.54
C ASP A 15 10.22 7.93 5.71
N SER A 16 9.57 8.29 6.84
CA SER A 16 10.26 8.84 8.01
C SER A 16 11.20 7.87 8.74
N GLN A 17 11.42 6.64 8.23
CA GLN A 17 12.34 5.67 8.82
C GLN A 17 13.14 4.78 7.84
N ALA A 18 13.06 4.98 6.52
CA ALA A 18 14.02 4.35 5.60
C ALA A 18 15.15 5.35 5.30
N SER A 19 16.39 4.90 5.43
CA SER A 19 17.59 5.72 5.47
C SER A 19 17.87 6.50 4.17
N PHE A 20 18.51 7.67 4.34
CA PHE A 20 19.16 8.56 3.36
C PHE A 20 18.40 9.80 2.83
N GLN A 21 17.95 10.66 3.77
CA GLN A 21 18.29 12.10 3.96
C GLN A 21 18.58 13.09 2.78
N THR A 22 18.40 12.77 1.50
CA THR A 22 18.60 13.78 0.42
C THR A 22 17.51 13.82 -0.66
N ARG A 23 16.67 12.78 -0.82
CA ARG A 23 15.64 12.72 -1.88
C ARG A 23 14.20 12.98 -1.41
N GLU A 24 13.91 12.78 -0.13
CA GLU A 24 12.55 12.87 0.43
C GLU A 24 12.04 14.32 0.58
N GLY A 25 12.91 15.22 1.03
CA GLY A 25 12.60 16.66 1.13
C GLY A 25 12.29 17.28 -0.23
N ASP A 26 12.83 16.71 -1.30
CA ASP A 26 12.63 17.17 -2.67
C ASP A 26 11.25 16.77 -3.21
N PHE A 27 10.82 15.51 -3.09
CA PHE A 27 9.50 15.08 -3.60
C PHE A 27 8.36 15.88 -2.98
N ARG A 28 8.29 15.94 -1.64
CA ARG A 28 7.25 16.68 -0.94
C ARG A 28 7.29 18.16 -1.30
N SER A 29 8.47 18.76 -1.42
CA SER A 29 8.61 20.18 -1.77
C SER A 29 8.21 20.46 -3.21
N ARG A 30 8.57 19.59 -4.17
CA ARG A 30 8.17 19.71 -5.57
C ARG A 30 6.67 19.56 -5.74
N VAL A 31 6.05 18.53 -5.15
CA VAL A 31 4.59 18.35 -5.15
C VAL A 31 3.91 19.55 -4.49
N ALA A 32 4.41 20.02 -3.35
CA ALA A 32 3.85 21.19 -2.69
C ALA A 32 3.99 22.46 -3.54
N ASN A 33 5.10 22.66 -4.25
CA ASN A 33 5.30 23.83 -5.11
C ASN A 33 4.36 23.79 -6.32
N ARG A 34 4.23 22.63 -6.99
CA ARG A 34 3.22 22.42 -8.05
C ARG A 34 1.81 22.74 -7.55
N ASP A 35 1.51 22.33 -6.32
CA ASP A 35 0.21 22.52 -5.70
C ASP A 35 0.08 23.88 -4.99
N ASN A 36 0.86 24.90 -5.40
CA ASN A 36 0.83 26.26 -4.85
C ASN A 36 0.93 26.33 -3.32
N ARG A 37 1.53 25.30 -2.71
CA ARG A 37 1.70 25.10 -1.26
C ARG A 37 0.37 25.00 -0.51
N ARG A 38 -0.67 24.53 -1.18
CA ARG A 38 -2.03 24.39 -0.65
C ARG A 38 -2.59 23.00 -0.93
N CYS A 39 -3.25 22.41 0.06
CA CYS A 39 -3.95 21.13 -0.08
C CYS A 39 -4.88 21.15 -1.30
N VAL A 40 -4.83 20.12 -2.16
CA VAL A 40 -5.71 20.05 -3.33
C VAL A 40 -7.17 19.82 -2.94
N MET A 41 -7.44 19.24 -1.76
CA MET A 41 -8.79 18.95 -1.29
C MET A 41 -9.40 20.07 -0.42
N THR A 42 -8.57 20.78 0.34
CA THR A 42 -9.03 21.65 1.45
C THR A 42 -8.53 23.07 1.37
N GLU A 43 -7.64 23.35 0.42
CA GLU A 43 -6.91 24.61 0.30
C GLU A 43 -6.19 25.04 1.59
N GLU A 44 -5.91 24.16 2.53
CA GLU A 44 -5.11 24.52 3.71
C GLU A 44 -3.63 24.64 3.38
N ASP A 45 -2.88 25.33 4.24
CA ASP A 45 -1.44 25.52 4.07
C ASP A 45 -0.68 24.18 4.09
N LYS A 46 0.39 24.09 3.28
CA LYS A 46 1.21 22.88 3.19
C LYS A 46 1.74 22.37 4.54
N LYS A 47 1.80 23.17 5.60
CA LYS A 47 2.25 22.75 6.94
C LYS A 47 1.41 21.60 7.52
N VAL A 48 0.12 21.55 7.19
CA VAL A 48 -0.80 20.47 7.63
C VAL A 48 -0.96 19.37 6.57
N CYS A 49 -0.20 19.45 5.48
CA CYS A 49 -0.29 18.55 4.34
C CYS A 49 0.98 17.71 4.15
N ASP A 50 0.79 16.54 3.53
CA ASP A 50 1.85 15.67 3.03
C ASP A 50 1.63 15.39 1.54
N ALA A 51 2.72 15.11 0.83
CA ALA A 51 2.64 14.59 -0.53
C ALA A 51 2.32 13.09 -0.44
N ALA A 52 1.15 12.70 -0.94
CA ALA A 52 0.74 11.31 -1.01
C ALA A 52 1.09 10.75 -2.39
N HIS A 53 1.91 9.69 -2.42
CA HIS A 53 2.11 8.92 -3.64
C HIS A 53 0.83 8.16 -4.01
N MET A 54 0.45 8.22 -5.29
CA MET A 54 -0.70 7.48 -5.83
C MET A 54 -0.34 6.01 -6.04
N VAL A 55 0.84 5.74 -6.62
CA VAL A 55 1.52 4.44 -6.61
C VAL A 55 2.45 4.40 -5.40
N SER A 56 2.24 3.46 -4.49
CA SER A 56 3.03 3.36 -3.26
C SER A 56 4.53 3.37 -3.54
N PHE A 57 5.26 4.19 -2.78
CA PHE A 57 6.72 4.32 -2.84
C PHE A 57 7.44 2.96 -2.80
N LYS A 58 6.92 2.02 -2.03
CA LYS A 58 7.49 0.67 -1.85
C LYS A 58 7.44 -0.20 -3.10
N LYS A 59 6.63 0.14 -4.10
CA LYS A 59 6.61 -0.56 -5.40
C LYS A 59 7.86 -0.26 -6.22
N GLY A 60 8.48 0.89 -5.98
CA GLY A 60 9.72 1.32 -6.63
C GLY A 60 9.56 1.75 -8.09
N ALA A 61 10.65 2.30 -8.62
CA ALA A 61 10.72 2.89 -9.97
C ALA A 61 10.41 1.88 -11.09
N SER A 62 10.91 0.64 -10.98
CA SER A 62 10.68 -0.40 -12.00
C SER A 62 9.20 -0.74 -12.16
N TYR A 63 8.46 -0.82 -11.04
CA TYR A 63 7.01 -1.03 -11.07
C TYR A 63 6.32 0.18 -11.72
N MET A 64 6.66 1.40 -11.28
CA MET A 64 6.05 2.63 -11.81
C MET A 64 6.22 2.75 -13.33
N ARG A 65 7.42 2.43 -13.83
CA ARG A 65 7.73 2.42 -15.26
C ARG A 65 6.91 1.38 -16.02
N ALA A 66 6.87 0.14 -15.53
CA ALA A 66 6.11 -0.93 -16.16
C ALA A 66 4.60 -0.63 -16.15
N PHE A 67 4.10 -0.08 -15.05
CA PHE A 67 2.69 0.28 -14.88
C PHE A 67 2.28 1.42 -15.83
N SER A 68 3.01 2.54 -15.81
CA SER A 68 2.71 3.72 -16.65
C SER A 68 2.80 3.40 -18.14
N SER A 69 3.88 2.73 -18.56
CA SER A 69 4.05 2.27 -19.95
C SER A 69 2.96 1.29 -20.36
N GLY A 70 2.66 0.29 -19.51
CA GLY A 70 1.65 -0.73 -19.82
C GLY A 70 0.22 -0.18 -19.92
N ARG A 71 -0.11 0.84 -19.12
CA ARG A 71 -1.44 1.47 -19.13
C ARG A 71 -1.65 2.41 -20.31
N THR A 72 -0.61 3.12 -20.71
CA THR A 72 -0.68 4.13 -21.78
C THR A 72 -0.13 3.62 -23.11
N ARG A 73 0.19 2.33 -23.22
CA ARG A 73 0.84 1.72 -24.40
C ARG A 73 2.12 2.47 -24.81
N GLY A 74 2.87 2.91 -23.80
CA GLY A 74 4.14 3.63 -23.96
C GLY A 74 4.02 5.14 -24.22
N GLN A 75 2.82 5.72 -24.24
CA GLN A 75 2.65 7.17 -24.49
C GLN A 75 3.14 8.03 -23.31
N ILE A 76 2.89 7.60 -22.08
CA ILE A 76 3.34 8.27 -20.87
C ILE A 76 4.17 7.29 -20.06
N ILE A 77 5.43 7.64 -19.83
CA ILE A 77 6.36 6.87 -19.02
C ILE A 77 6.74 7.71 -17.82
N ILE A 78 6.45 7.18 -16.64
CA ILE A 78 6.91 7.71 -15.36
C ILE A 78 7.93 6.70 -14.84
N ASP A 79 9.21 7.06 -14.84
CA ASP A 79 10.31 6.15 -14.54
C ASP A 79 10.95 6.36 -13.16
N ASP A 80 10.51 7.38 -12.42
CA ASP A 80 10.84 7.58 -11.01
C ASP A 80 9.57 7.45 -10.15
N ILE A 81 9.70 6.75 -9.01
CA ILE A 81 8.64 6.65 -8.01
C ILE A 81 8.38 8.00 -7.31
N ASN A 82 9.40 8.86 -7.26
CA ASN A 82 9.36 10.23 -6.73
C ASN A 82 9.14 11.30 -7.82
N ASP A 83 8.64 10.90 -8.99
CA ASP A 83 8.13 11.84 -9.99
C ASP A 83 6.92 12.61 -9.42
N THR A 84 6.87 13.93 -9.64
CA THR A 84 5.78 14.80 -9.16
C THR A 84 4.40 14.33 -9.62
N ARG A 85 4.33 13.75 -10.83
CA ARG A 85 3.11 13.19 -11.41
C ARG A 85 2.60 11.97 -10.63
N ASN A 86 3.43 11.33 -9.79
CA ASN A 86 2.98 10.27 -8.88
C ASN A 86 2.43 10.82 -7.55
N GLY A 87 2.42 12.13 -7.33
CA GLY A 87 2.10 12.73 -6.03
C GLY A 87 0.92 13.69 -6.06
N ILE A 88 0.15 13.74 -4.97
CA ILE A 88 -0.82 14.81 -4.69
C ILE A 88 -0.62 15.38 -3.28
N LEU A 89 -0.73 16.70 -3.10
CA LEU A 89 -0.64 17.31 -1.78
C LEU A 89 -2.00 17.28 -1.08
N VAL A 90 -2.12 16.43 -0.07
CA VAL A 90 -3.35 16.26 0.72
C VAL A 90 -3.07 16.46 2.21
N ARG A 91 -4.09 16.74 3.00
CA ARG A 91 -3.95 16.76 4.46
C ARG A 91 -3.44 15.41 4.98
N LYS A 92 -2.70 15.44 6.10
CA LYS A 92 -2.10 14.26 6.71
C LYS A 92 -3.12 13.18 7.10
N ASP A 93 -4.30 13.58 7.58
CA ASP A 93 -5.40 12.68 7.92
C ASP A 93 -6.02 12.02 6.67
N LYS A 94 -6.15 12.75 5.58
CA LYS A 94 -6.70 12.21 4.32
C LYS A 94 -5.71 11.37 3.52
N ARG A 95 -4.41 11.59 3.72
CA ARG A 95 -3.36 10.76 3.11
C ARG A 95 -3.52 9.27 3.42
N ILE A 96 -3.89 8.90 4.66
CA ILE A 96 -3.99 7.49 5.06
C ILE A 96 -5.23 6.78 4.51
N GLU A 97 -6.27 7.56 4.16
CA GLU A 97 -7.53 7.09 3.58
C GLU A 97 -7.44 6.90 2.06
N LEU A 98 -6.49 7.60 1.40
CA LEU A 98 -6.34 7.63 -0.04
C LEU A 98 -6.06 6.24 -0.65
N GLY A 99 -6.85 5.86 -1.65
CA GLY A 99 -6.81 4.55 -2.30
C GLY A 99 -7.37 3.40 -1.45
N LYS A 100 -8.02 3.72 -0.31
CA LYS A 100 -8.75 2.79 0.57
C LYS A 100 -10.21 3.20 0.69
N ASN A 101 -10.49 4.16 1.58
CA ASN A 101 -11.83 4.70 1.84
C ASN A 101 -12.06 6.04 1.14
N LEU A 102 -11.01 6.65 0.61
CA LEU A 102 -11.04 7.89 -0.15
C LEU A 102 -10.39 7.67 -1.51
N ALA A 103 -11.08 8.07 -2.57
CA ALA A 103 -10.51 8.16 -3.91
C ALA A 103 -10.87 9.49 -4.56
N ILE A 104 -10.28 9.74 -5.72
CA ILE A 104 -10.61 10.87 -6.58
C ILE A 104 -11.07 10.29 -7.90
N LEU A 105 -12.27 10.66 -8.32
CA LEU A 105 -12.90 10.24 -9.55
C LEU A 105 -12.83 11.38 -10.56
N LYS A 106 -12.28 11.11 -11.75
CA LYS A 106 -12.38 12.04 -12.87
C LYS A 106 -13.75 11.90 -13.54
N THR A 107 -14.34 13.04 -13.91
CA THR A 107 -15.50 13.14 -14.79
C THR A 107 -15.20 14.13 -15.93
N PRO A 108 -15.83 13.98 -17.11
CA PRO A 108 -16.63 12.81 -17.49
C PRO A 108 -15.74 11.56 -17.61
N ASN A 109 -16.34 10.39 -17.36
CA ASN A 109 -15.75 9.08 -17.62
C ASN A 109 -16.77 8.19 -18.36
N PHE A 110 -16.46 6.91 -18.57
CA PHE A 110 -17.31 6.02 -19.37
C PHE A 110 -18.73 5.82 -18.81
N ALA A 111 -18.97 6.13 -17.54
CA ALA A 111 -20.23 5.89 -16.85
C ALA A 111 -20.90 7.16 -16.31
N LEU A 112 -20.12 8.18 -15.94
CA LEU A 112 -20.62 9.38 -15.26
C LEU A 112 -20.11 10.65 -15.93
N ASN A 113 -21.02 11.62 -16.04
CA ASN A 113 -20.74 13.00 -16.34
C ASN A 113 -20.54 13.81 -15.05
N ALA A 114 -19.95 15.01 -15.16
CA ALA A 114 -19.78 15.90 -14.01
C ALA A 114 -21.13 16.30 -13.37
N SER A 115 -22.15 16.54 -14.19
CA SER A 115 -23.51 16.89 -13.75
C SER A 115 -24.21 15.79 -12.95
N ASP A 116 -23.79 14.53 -13.10
CA ASP A 116 -24.39 13.40 -12.37
C ASP A 116 -23.97 13.39 -10.89
N ILE A 117 -22.87 14.07 -10.55
CA ILE A 117 -22.32 14.16 -9.20
C ILE A 117 -22.50 15.56 -8.61
N ILE A 118 -22.26 16.59 -9.43
CA ILE A 118 -22.37 18.00 -9.03
C ILE A 118 -23.43 18.65 -9.88
N ALA A 119 -24.61 18.87 -9.30
CA ALA A 119 -25.80 19.36 -10.02
C ALA A 119 -25.59 20.72 -10.73
N THR A 120 -24.64 21.53 -10.27
CA THR A 120 -24.32 22.84 -10.87
C THR A 120 -23.24 22.77 -11.96
N ALA A 121 -22.63 21.61 -12.20
CA ALA A 121 -21.60 21.43 -13.22
C ALA A 121 -22.23 21.14 -14.59
N ASN A 122 -21.55 21.54 -15.66
CA ASN A 122 -21.94 21.10 -17.00
C ASN A 122 -21.51 19.65 -17.20
N SER A 123 -22.27 18.87 -17.99
CA SER A 123 -21.99 17.45 -18.18
C SER A 123 -20.59 17.16 -18.74
N ASN A 124 -20.03 18.08 -19.52
CA ASN A 124 -18.72 17.94 -20.16
C ASN A 124 -17.56 18.54 -19.34
N ASP A 125 -17.81 19.07 -18.14
CA ASP A 125 -16.75 19.67 -17.32
C ASP A 125 -15.76 18.59 -16.86
N GLU A 126 -14.46 18.83 -17.09
CA GLU A 126 -13.41 17.97 -16.58
C GLU A 126 -13.17 18.22 -15.08
N LEU A 127 -13.83 17.43 -14.22
CA LEU A 127 -13.73 17.57 -12.77
C LEU A 127 -13.05 16.36 -12.13
N TYR A 128 -12.24 16.63 -11.11
CA TYR A 128 -11.67 15.60 -10.23
C TYR A 128 -12.38 15.71 -8.88
N ILE A 129 -13.15 14.68 -8.54
CA ILE A 129 -14.12 14.73 -7.46
C ILE A 129 -13.75 13.71 -6.37
N THR A 130 -13.74 14.13 -5.11
CA THR A 130 -13.52 13.23 -3.98
C THR A 130 -14.67 12.24 -3.86
N HIS A 131 -14.35 10.96 -3.66
CA HIS A 131 -15.32 9.93 -3.35
C HIS A 131 -14.91 9.24 -2.05
N HIS A 132 -15.73 9.42 -1.01
CA HIS A 132 -15.61 8.67 0.24
C HIS A 132 -16.53 7.46 0.20
N PHE A 133 -15.96 6.26 0.40
CA PHE A 133 -16.72 5.01 0.39
C PHE A 133 -17.41 4.72 1.73
N ASP A 134 -16.99 5.37 2.81
CA ASP A 134 -17.69 5.30 4.10
C ASP A 134 -18.56 6.55 4.28
N GLU A 135 -19.89 6.39 4.22
CA GLU A 135 -20.87 7.47 4.37
C GLU A 135 -20.78 8.20 5.72
N LYS A 136 -20.15 7.59 6.73
CA LYS A 136 -20.12 8.15 8.09
C LYS A 136 -19.02 9.21 8.29
N GLU A 137 -18.07 9.33 7.37
CA GLU A 137 -16.91 10.22 7.55
C GLU A 137 -17.10 11.59 6.91
N THR A 138 -18.14 12.33 7.32
CA THR A 138 -18.14 13.78 7.09
C THR A 138 -17.33 14.43 8.20
N THR A 139 -16.02 14.55 8.01
CA THR A 139 -15.18 15.19 9.03
C THR A 139 -15.31 16.70 8.91
N THR A 140 -16.02 17.31 9.86
CA THR A 140 -16.08 18.77 9.97
C THR A 140 -14.91 19.23 10.82
N HIS A 141 -13.97 19.95 10.23
CA HIS A 141 -12.89 20.60 10.99
C HIS A 141 -13.24 22.06 11.22
N ILE A 142 -13.20 22.46 12.49
CA ILE A 142 -13.38 23.85 12.92
C ILE A 142 -11.98 24.41 13.18
N ILE A 143 -11.52 25.33 12.34
CA ILE A 143 -10.30 26.09 12.57
C ILE A 143 -10.68 27.57 12.71
N GLY A 144 -10.62 28.08 13.94
CA GLY A 144 -11.11 29.42 14.27
C GLY A 144 -12.62 29.54 14.04
N SER A 145 -13.04 30.50 13.21
CA SER A 145 -14.47 30.72 12.87
C SER A 145 -14.90 30.02 11.57
N ARG A 146 -14.00 29.26 10.91
CA ARG A 146 -14.31 28.55 9.66
C ARG A 146 -14.53 27.06 9.94
N SER A 147 -15.71 26.58 9.59
CA SER A 147 -16.04 25.16 9.51
C SER A 147 -15.80 24.69 8.08
N THR A 148 -14.91 23.73 7.89
CA THR A 148 -14.70 23.09 6.58
C THR A 148 -15.18 21.66 6.68
N THR A 149 -16.25 21.35 5.94
CA THR A 149 -16.78 19.99 5.80
C THR A 149 -16.01 19.26 4.71
N TYR A 150 -15.24 18.25 5.12
CA TYR A 150 -14.61 17.32 4.19
C TYR A 150 -15.55 16.15 3.98
N GLY A 151 -15.83 15.85 2.71
CA GLY A 151 -16.75 14.78 2.36
C GLY A 151 -16.69 14.42 0.89
N SER A 152 -17.52 13.43 0.54
CA SER A 152 -17.71 13.01 -0.84
C SER A 152 -18.27 14.14 -1.71
N ASN A 153 -18.11 14.01 -3.02
CA ASN A 153 -18.70 14.87 -4.04
C ASN A 153 -18.18 16.32 -4.00
N ARG A 154 -16.90 16.51 -3.65
CA ARG A 154 -16.22 17.81 -3.72
C ARG A 154 -15.16 17.83 -4.81
N CYS A 155 -15.10 18.89 -5.59
CA CYS A 155 -13.99 19.09 -6.53
C CYS A 155 -12.68 19.32 -5.77
N ILE A 156 -11.63 18.64 -6.19
CA ILE A 156 -10.28 19.02 -5.82
C ILE A 156 -9.77 20.13 -6.73
N ARG A 157 -8.86 20.95 -6.22
CA ARG A 157 -8.14 21.95 -6.99
C ARG A 157 -7.18 21.26 -7.95
N VAL A 158 -7.28 21.61 -9.22
CA VAL A 158 -6.37 21.20 -10.29
C VAL A 158 -5.57 22.44 -10.72
N PRO A 159 -4.25 22.33 -10.94
CA PRO A 159 -3.47 23.43 -11.50
C PRO A 159 -3.87 23.70 -12.96
N ASP A 160 -3.72 24.97 -13.39
CA ASP A 160 -3.97 25.35 -14.79
C ASP A 160 -3.00 24.64 -15.73
N ASP A 161 -1.72 24.57 -15.34
CA ASP A 161 -0.73 23.73 -16.02
C ASP A 161 -0.78 22.29 -15.49
N LYS A 162 -1.20 21.37 -16.35
CA LYS A 162 -1.29 19.94 -16.06
C LYS A 162 -0.04 19.15 -16.45
N SER A 163 1.04 19.79 -16.91
CA SER A 163 2.28 19.12 -17.34
C SER A 163 2.86 18.18 -16.27
N ASP A 164 2.88 18.64 -15.02
CA ASP A 164 3.33 17.91 -13.83
C ASP A 164 2.17 17.37 -12.95
N TRP A 165 0.93 17.48 -13.43
CA TRP A 165 -0.24 16.92 -12.76
C TRP A 165 -0.28 15.39 -12.94
N PRO A 166 -0.81 14.63 -11.97
CA PRO A 166 -0.95 13.20 -12.17
C PRO A 166 -1.81 12.89 -13.39
N PRO A 167 -1.35 12.01 -14.30
CA PRO A 167 -2.15 11.58 -15.43
C PRO A 167 -3.35 10.75 -14.99
N ASP A 168 -4.42 10.79 -15.79
CA ASP A 168 -5.72 10.18 -15.47
C ASP A 168 -5.65 8.70 -15.08
N PHE A 169 -4.75 7.92 -15.71
CA PHE A 169 -4.59 6.50 -15.42
C PHE A 169 -4.16 6.22 -13.96
N LEU A 170 -3.53 7.18 -13.28
CA LEU A 170 -3.19 7.07 -11.85
C LEU A 170 -4.44 7.25 -10.99
N PHE A 171 -5.32 8.20 -11.36
CA PHE A 171 -6.61 8.38 -10.67
C PHE A 171 -7.50 7.16 -10.85
N ASP A 172 -7.60 6.62 -12.07
CA ASP A 172 -8.37 5.40 -12.36
C ASP A 172 -7.88 4.20 -11.52
N ALA A 173 -6.55 4.04 -11.43
CA ALA A 173 -5.96 2.92 -10.70
C ALA A 173 -6.10 3.08 -9.18
N MET A 174 -5.94 4.29 -8.66
CA MET A 174 -6.19 4.61 -7.26
C MET A 174 -7.67 4.39 -6.90
N TYR A 175 -8.59 4.83 -7.76
CA TYR A 175 -10.03 4.61 -7.57
C TYR A 175 -10.37 3.12 -7.58
N ALA A 176 -9.84 2.37 -8.55
CA ALA A 176 -10.04 0.93 -8.59
C ALA A 176 -9.44 0.21 -7.37
N SER A 177 -8.29 0.66 -6.85
CA SER A 177 -7.72 0.18 -5.59
C SER A 177 -8.69 0.41 -4.42
N ALA A 178 -9.28 1.60 -4.31
CA ALA A 178 -10.26 1.91 -3.26
C ALA A 178 -11.51 1.04 -3.36
N VAL A 179 -12.03 0.83 -4.58
CA VAL A 179 -13.16 -0.10 -4.83
C VAL A 179 -12.82 -1.52 -4.37
N LEU A 180 -11.65 -2.06 -4.77
CA LEU A 180 -11.23 -3.41 -4.38
C LEU A 180 -11.05 -3.54 -2.86
N PHE A 181 -10.49 -2.51 -2.22
CA PHE A 181 -10.31 -2.46 -0.78
C PHE A 181 -11.66 -2.44 -0.04
N HIS A 182 -12.55 -1.54 -0.45
CA HIS A 182 -13.81 -1.28 0.24
C HIS A 182 -14.81 -2.43 0.09
N PHE A 183 -15.03 -2.90 -1.14
CA PHE A 183 -15.95 -4.00 -1.41
C PHE A 183 -15.35 -5.38 -1.10
N ARG A 184 -14.12 -5.41 -0.54
CA ARG A 184 -13.39 -6.62 -0.13
C ARG A 184 -13.56 -7.72 -1.16
N ALA A 185 -13.13 -7.46 -2.39
CA ALA A 185 -13.10 -8.48 -3.43
C ALA A 185 -12.13 -9.60 -3.00
N GLN A 186 -12.65 -10.53 -2.19
CA GLN A 186 -12.10 -11.86 -2.00
C GLN A 186 -11.97 -12.44 -3.41
N GLU A 187 -10.86 -13.14 -3.65
CA GLU A 187 -10.53 -13.76 -4.94
C GLU A 187 -9.88 -12.86 -5.97
N THR A 188 -8.69 -12.41 -5.64
CA THR A 188 -7.67 -12.19 -6.65
C THR A 188 -6.49 -13.13 -6.32
N GLY A 189 -6.71 -14.44 -6.37
CA GLY A 189 -5.62 -15.41 -6.14
C GLY A 189 -4.54 -15.36 -7.23
N SER A 190 -4.87 -14.87 -8.44
CA SER A 190 -4.02 -15.03 -9.63
C SER A 190 -3.13 -13.83 -10.01
N TRP A 191 -3.30 -12.65 -9.40
CA TRP A 191 -2.48 -11.46 -9.74
C TRP A 191 -1.14 -11.43 -9.01
N ARG A 192 -1.10 -11.88 -7.74
CA ARG A 192 0.15 -11.95 -6.97
C ARG A 192 1.18 -12.78 -7.71
N GLU A 193 0.80 -13.96 -8.21
CA GLU A 193 1.71 -14.83 -8.95
C GLU A 193 2.17 -14.24 -10.30
N LYS A 194 1.37 -13.37 -10.92
CA LYS A 194 1.71 -12.70 -12.19
C LYS A 194 2.69 -11.53 -12.02
N PHE A 195 2.58 -10.76 -10.94
CA PHE A 195 3.43 -9.57 -10.71
C PHE A 195 4.56 -9.79 -9.71
N TYR A 196 4.36 -10.74 -8.81
CA TYR A 196 5.34 -11.24 -7.86
C TYR A 196 5.51 -12.74 -8.10
N PRO A 197 5.99 -13.17 -9.28
CA PRO A 197 6.38 -14.56 -9.45
C PRO A 197 7.36 -14.90 -8.33
N ALA A 198 7.23 -16.09 -7.73
CA ALA A 198 7.95 -16.52 -6.51
C ALA A 198 9.50 -16.52 -6.59
N ALA A 199 10.08 -15.93 -7.63
CA ALA A 199 11.44 -15.44 -7.60
C ALA A 199 11.52 -14.32 -6.55
N LYS A 200 12.21 -14.59 -5.44
CA LYS A 200 12.63 -13.56 -4.48
C LYS A 200 13.21 -12.40 -5.29
N THR A 201 12.50 -11.28 -5.36
CA THR A 201 12.99 -10.10 -6.05
C THR A 201 14.32 -9.70 -5.40
N SER A 202 15.25 -9.14 -6.18
CA SER A 202 16.52 -8.65 -5.62
C SER A 202 16.30 -7.73 -4.42
N GLN A 203 15.18 -7.01 -4.39
CA GLN A 203 14.72 -6.18 -3.28
C GLN A 203 14.22 -6.99 -2.07
N GLN A 204 13.57 -8.14 -2.25
CA GLN A 204 13.22 -9.04 -1.14
C GLN A 204 14.49 -9.66 -0.54
N VAL A 205 15.47 -10.02 -1.38
CA VAL A 205 16.78 -10.51 -0.93
C VAL A 205 17.52 -9.41 -0.17
N GLU A 206 17.47 -8.16 -0.64
CA GLU A 206 18.10 -7.01 0.00
C GLU A 206 17.39 -6.63 1.31
N PHE A 207 16.06 -6.70 1.35
CA PHE A 207 15.26 -6.49 2.55
C PHE A 207 15.48 -7.59 3.59
N ASP A 208 15.50 -8.86 3.17
CA ASP A 208 15.80 -9.99 4.05
C ASP A 208 17.25 -9.90 4.57
N LYS A 209 18.18 -9.41 3.74
CA LYS A 209 19.58 -9.15 4.14
C LYS A 209 19.67 -8.00 5.16
N LEU A 210 18.97 -6.89 4.95
CA LEU A 210 18.91 -5.77 5.90
C LEU A 210 18.30 -6.21 7.23
N LYS A 211 17.22 -6.99 7.19
CA LYS A 211 16.58 -7.55 8.38
C LYS A 211 17.50 -8.53 9.13
N ALA A 212 18.28 -9.33 8.41
CA ALA A 212 19.27 -10.22 9.00
C ALA A 212 20.46 -9.45 9.61
N GLU A 213 20.94 -8.38 8.95
CA GLU A 213 21.99 -7.50 9.49
C GLU A 213 21.53 -6.75 10.74
N GLU A 214 20.26 -6.31 10.79
CA GLU A 214 19.69 -5.68 11.97
C GLU A 214 19.50 -6.66 13.13
N ALA A 215 19.06 -7.89 12.84
CA ALA A 215 19.01 -8.96 13.83
C ALA A 215 20.40 -9.32 14.37
N LEU A 216 21.43 -9.34 13.51
CA LEU A 216 22.82 -9.57 13.92
C LEU A 216 23.37 -8.42 14.77
N LYS A 217 23.08 -7.16 14.40
CA LYS A 217 23.45 -5.98 15.20
C LYS A 217 22.78 -6.00 16.57
N LYS A 218 21.51 -6.39 16.63
CA LYS A 218 20.78 -6.56 17.89
C LYS A 218 21.40 -7.65 18.75
N ALA A 219 21.68 -8.84 18.17
CA ALA A 219 22.34 -9.93 18.88
C ALA A 219 23.75 -9.54 19.39
N ASN A 220 24.52 -8.76 18.62
CA ASN A 220 25.83 -8.27 19.05
C ASN A 220 25.74 -7.18 20.12
N ALA A 221 24.71 -6.32 20.08
CA ALA A 221 24.44 -5.35 21.14
C ALA A 221 24.02 -6.05 22.44
N ASP A 222 23.21 -7.10 22.33
CA ASP A 222 22.78 -7.93 23.46
C ASP A 222 23.96 -8.75 24.03
N ALA A 223 24.89 -9.23 23.19
CA ALA A 223 26.13 -9.88 23.63
C ALA A 223 27.13 -8.89 24.27
N GLY A 224 27.19 -7.65 23.79
CA GLY A 224 27.96 -6.57 24.41
C GLY A 224 27.38 -6.15 25.77
N ALA A 225 26.05 -6.12 25.90
CA ALA A 225 25.38 -5.91 27.17
C ALA A 225 25.68 -7.05 28.16
N ALA A 226 25.73 -8.31 27.69
CA ALA A 226 26.11 -9.46 28.53
C ALA A 226 27.55 -9.37 29.06
N THR A 227 28.48 -8.72 28.34
CA THR A 227 29.85 -8.47 28.85
C THR A 227 29.96 -7.32 29.85
N CYS A 228 29.00 -6.38 29.86
CA CYS A 228 28.88 -5.37 30.92
C CYS A 228 28.09 -5.88 32.13
N ASP A 229 27.20 -6.85 31.95
CA ASP A 229 26.41 -7.47 33.01
C ASP A 229 27.22 -8.46 33.88
N GLU A 230 28.35 -8.96 33.40
CA GLU A 230 29.26 -9.80 34.20
C GLU A 230 29.93 -9.02 35.36
N TRP A 231 29.99 -7.68 35.27
CA TRP A 231 30.39 -6.79 36.37
C TRP A 231 29.21 -6.33 37.25
N ALA A 232 27.96 -6.48 36.77
CA ALA A 232 26.74 -6.15 37.51
C ALA A 232 26.19 -7.34 38.32
N ALA A 233 26.50 -8.57 37.94
CA ALA A 233 26.03 -9.80 38.59
C ALA A 233 26.59 -10.02 40.02
N GLN A 234 27.51 -9.19 40.51
CA GLN A 234 28.02 -9.26 41.89
C GLN A 234 27.21 -8.43 42.91
N ARG A 235 26.16 -7.72 42.47
CA ARG A 235 25.21 -7.05 43.36
C ARG A 235 23.80 -7.25 42.85
N THR A 236 23.11 -8.23 43.43
CA THR A 236 21.79 -8.11 44.10
C THR A 236 21.03 -9.42 43.91
N ALA A 237 21.30 -10.37 44.80
CA ALA A 237 20.36 -11.43 45.11
C ALA A 237 19.18 -10.82 45.91
N GLN A 238 17.99 -11.39 45.73
CA GLN A 238 16.73 -11.12 46.45
C GLN A 238 15.93 -9.88 46.04
N ARG A 239 14.95 -10.06 45.13
CA ARG A 239 13.55 -10.26 45.54
C ARG A 239 12.68 -10.71 44.37
N ASN A 240 11.96 -11.80 44.63
CA ASN A 240 11.00 -12.44 43.74
C ASN A 240 9.76 -11.56 43.50
N GLY A 241 9.21 -11.69 42.29
CA GLY A 241 7.81 -12.09 42.10
C GLY A 241 6.87 -11.03 41.52
N GLY A 242 6.39 -11.24 40.29
CA GLY A 242 5.18 -10.59 39.77
C GLY A 242 5.14 -10.37 38.27
N ASP A 243 5.04 -11.46 37.52
CA ASP A 243 4.86 -11.52 36.06
C ASP A 243 3.43 -11.10 35.64
N SER A 244 3.31 -10.42 34.49
CA SER A 244 2.30 -10.68 33.46
C SER A 244 2.31 -9.58 32.39
N ASP A 245 3.10 -9.77 31.34
CA ASP A 245 2.81 -9.19 30.02
C ASP A 245 2.85 -10.31 28.94
N SER A 246 2.17 -11.42 29.27
CA SER A 246 1.99 -12.64 28.45
C SER A 246 0.79 -12.54 27.48
N TRP A 247 0.58 -11.40 26.82
CA TRP A 247 -0.48 -11.27 25.82
C TRP A 247 0.04 -11.04 24.40
N LYS A 248 1.36 -10.87 24.21
CA LYS A 248 1.94 -10.54 22.89
C LYS A 248 2.46 -11.74 22.09
N GLU A 249 2.61 -12.92 22.69
CA GLU A 249 3.05 -14.13 21.97
C GLU A 249 1.92 -15.12 21.63
N TRP A 250 0.72 -14.96 22.20
CA TRP A 250 -0.43 -15.80 21.84
C TRP A 250 -1.17 -15.33 20.55
N ALA A 251 -0.95 -14.09 20.11
CA ALA A 251 -1.73 -13.48 19.02
C ALA A 251 -1.26 -13.84 17.60
N CYS A 252 0.00 -14.30 17.44
CA CYS A 252 0.58 -14.50 16.11
C CYS A 252 0.43 -15.92 15.57
N GLU A 253 0.27 -16.94 16.42
CA GLU A 253 0.06 -18.32 15.95
C GLU A 253 -1.42 -18.66 15.67
N GLN A 254 -2.37 -17.92 16.25
CA GLN A 254 -3.80 -18.16 16.02
C GLN A 254 -4.35 -17.53 14.72
N LEU A 255 -3.63 -16.62 14.09
CA LEU A 255 -4.06 -15.98 12.84
C LEU A 255 -3.72 -16.78 11.58
N LEU A 256 -2.88 -17.82 11.68
CA LEU A 256 -2.57 -18.73 10.57
C LEU A 256 -3.56 -19.90 10.43
N PHE A 257 -4.47 -20.11 11.39
CA PHE A 257 -5.45 -21.22 11.37
C PHE A 257 -6.92 -20.80 11.28
N TRP A 258 -7.20 -19.49 11.16
CA TRP A 258 -8.58 -19.00 11.11
C TRP A 258 -9.47 -19.52 9.94
N PRO A 259 -8.94 -19.93 8.76
CA PRO A 259 -9.80 -20.54 7.73
C PRO A 259 -10.25 -21.97 8.04
N TYR A 260 -9.67 -22.64 9.04
CA TYR A 260 -9.87 -24.08 9.27
C TYR A 260 -10.67 -24.41 10.54
N ARG A 261 -11.11 -23.40 11.29
CA ARG A 261 -11.74 -23.58 12.61
C ARG A 261 -13.13 -24.22 12.60
N ASN A 262 -13.73 -24.40 11.40
CA ASN A 262 -15.06 -24.99 11.22
C ASN A 262 -15.05 -26.30 10.41
N LEU A 263 -13.88 -26.87 10.13
CA LEU A 263 -13.78 -28.14 9.41
C LEU A 263 -13.73 -29.30 10.41
N SER A 264 -14.59 -30.30 10.20
CA SER A 264 -14.53 -31.53 10.99
C SER A 264 -13.17 -32.22 10.79
N PRO A 265 -12.66 -32.97 11.79
CA PRO A 265 -11.41 -33.72 11.67
C PRO A 265 -11.33 -34.59 10.40
N SER A 266 -12.47 -35.17 10.00
CA SER A 266 -12.61 -35.94 8.75
C SER A 266 -12.36 -35.14 7.47
N ARG A 267 -12.67 -33.83 7.43
CA ARG A 267 -12.38 -32.97 6.28
C ARG A 267 -10.92 -32.54 6.22
N LEU A 268 -10.25 -32.40 7.36
CA LEU A 268 -8.82 -32.12 7.43
C LEU A 268 -8.00 -33.32 6.93
N GLU A 269 -8.41 -34.54 7.29
CA GLU A 269 -7.80 -35.77 6.78
C GLU A 269 -8.00 -35.94 5.27
N MET A 270 -9.21 -35.64 4.76
CA MET A 270 -9.48 -35.65 3.31
C MET A 270 -8.61 -34.66 2.53
N LEU A 271 -8.39 -33.45 3.05
CA LEU A 271 -7.54 -32.45 2.40
C LEU A 271 -6.06 -32.84 2.42
N SER A 272 -5.60 -33.40 3.54
CA SER A 272 -4.23 -33.95 3.66
C SER A 272 -4.00 -35.09 2.67
N GLN A 273 -4.94 -36.03 2.56
CA GLN A 273 -4.88 -37.13 1.60
C GLN A 273 -5.00 -36.65 0.14
N ALA A 274 -5.81 -35.63 -0.14
CA ALA A 274 -5.92 -35.03 -1.48
C ALA A 274 -4.61 -34.36 -1.91
N HIS A 275 -3.94 -33.65 -0.99
CA HIS A 275 -2.63 -33.04 -1.24
C HIS A 275 -1.54 -34.09 -1.48
N GLN A 276 -1.53 -35.18 -0.70
CA GLN A 276 -0.59 -36.29 -0.93
C GLN A 276 -0.82 -36.99 -2.28
N LYS A 277 -2.09 -37.17 -2.68
CA LYS A 277 -2.45 -37.72 -4.00
C LYS A 277 -2.06 -36.78 -5.16
N GLN A 278 -2.23 -35.47 -5.01
CA GLN A 278 -1.76 -34.52 -6.04
C GLN A 278 -0.22 -34.49 -6.14
N ALA A 279 0.48 -34.58 -5.01
CA ALA A 279 1.94 -34.64 -5.00
C ALA A 279 2.48 -35.92 -5.65
N SER A 280 1.83 -37.07 -5.43
CA SER A 280 2.20 -38.32 -6.08
C SER A 280 1.89 -38.32 -7.58
N VAL A 281 0.76 -37.77 -8.01
CA VAL A 281 0.40 -37.63 -9.44
C VAL A 281 1.38 -36.69 -10.18
N LYS A 282 1.77 -35.56 -9.56
CA LYS A 282 2.81 -34.68 -10.13
C LYS A 282 4.17 -35.36 -10.21
N LYS A 283 4.50 -36.24 -9.24
CA LYS A 283 5.75 -37.01 -9.28
C LYS A 283 5.72 -38.04 -10.41
N VAL A 284 4.63 -38.79 -10.57
CA VAL A 284 4.49 -39.80 -11.63
C VAL A 284 4.48 -39.17 -13.03
N SER A 285 3.77 -38.06 -13.23
CA SER A 285 3.79 -37.33 -14.51
C SER A 285 5.19 -36.83 -14.87
N ASN A 286 5.93 -36.26 -13.90
CA ASN A 286 7.33 -35.86 -14.13
C ASN A 286 8.27 -37.03 -14.44
N TRP A 287 7.96 -38.25 -14.01
CA TRP A 287 8.74 -39.45 -14.37
C TRP A 287 8.43 -39.90 -15.81
N LEU A 288 7.16 -39.97 -16.20
CA LEU A 288 6.72 -40.34 -17.55
C LEU A 288 7.26 -39.38 -18.62
N ASP A 289 7.27 -38.08 -18.31
CA ASP A 289 7.79 -37.02 -19.18
C ASP A 289 9.30 -37.10 -19.39
N ARG A 290 10.02 -37.76 -18.47
CA ARG A 290 11.48 -37.91 -18.51
C ARG A 290 11.90 -39.14 -19.30
N ASP A 291 11.08 -40.19 -19.29
CA ASP A 291 11.32 -41.42 -20.03
C ASP A 291 11.04 -41.25 -21.54
N GLN A 292 10.01 -40.47 -21.90
CA GLN A 292 9.72 -40.14 -23.31
C GLN A 292 10.81 -39.30 -23.99
N ARG A 293 11.68 -38.63 -23.23
CA ARG A 293 12.81 -37.83 -23.76
C ARG A 293 14.11 -38.63 -23.91
N ARG A 294 14.09 -39.93 -23.65
CA ARG A 294 15.26 -40.82 -23.72
C ARG A 294 15.22 -41.82 -24.89
N VAL A 295 14.21 -41.74 -25.76
CA VAL A 295 14.09 -42.51 -27.01
C VAL A 295 14.34 -41.57 -28.18
#